data_AF-A0A924K9E6-F1
#
_entry.id   AF-A0A924K9E6-F1
#
_cell.length_a   1.000
_cell.length_b   1.000
_cell.length_c   1.000
_cell.angle_alpha   90.00
_cell.angle_beta   90.00
_cell.angle_gamma   90.00
#
_symmetry.space_group_name_H-M   'P 1'
#
loop_
_entity.id
_entity.type
_entity.pdbx_description
1 polymer ?
#
loop_
_entity_poly.entity_id
_entity_poly.type
_entity_poly.pdbx_seq_one_letter_code
_entity_poly.pdbx_strand_id
1 'polypeptide(L)'
;MRKILIVLAFLFAVIAIAFAILPMGTIGLIPAGLALLFSVLAFVKSSPEQKNIPKWLLVAATLTLIVIIARSFATDTVANDPEFEKTKIESKQEDLKDLEDL
;
A
#
# COMPACT_ATOMS: atom_id res chain seq x y z
N MET A 1 -9.85 -14.51 -24.75
CA MET A 1 -9.92 -13.31 -23.89
C MET A 1 -9.86 -13.62 -22.39
N ARG A 2 -10.66 -14.54 -21.83
CA ARG A 2 -10.63 -14.84 -20.39
C ARG A 2 -9.22 -15.16 -19.86
N LYS A 3 -8.49 -16.05 -20.54
CA LYS A 3 -7.13 -16.45 -20.11
C LYS A 3 -6.18 -15.26 -19.97
N ILE A 4 -6.26 -14.30 -20.89
CA ILE A 4 -5.45 -13.07 -20.86
C ILE A 4 -5.80 -12.23 -19.62
N LEU A 5 -7.10 -12.06 -19.33
CA LEU A 5 -7.55 -11.35 -18.13
C LEU A 5 -7.09 -12.02 -16.83
N ILE A 6 -7.11 -13.36 -16.78
CA ILE A 6 -6.63 -14.13 -15.62
C ILE A 6 -5.12 -13.94 -15.44
N VAL A 7 -4.34 -14.05 -16.52
CA VAL A 7 -2.88 -13.84 -16.45
C VAL A 7 -2.55 -12.43 -16.01
N LEU A 8 -3.26 -11.43 -16.53
CA LEU A 8 -3.05 -10.03 -16.19
C LEU A 8 -3.43 -9.76 -14.72
N ALA A 9 -4.60 -10.25 -14.29
CA ALA A 9 -5.04 -10.16 -12.91
C ALA A 9 -4.06 -10.84 -11.94
N PHE A 10 -3.51 -12.00 -12.31
CA PHE A 10 -2.52 -12.71 -11.52
C PHE A 10 -1.21 -11.92 -11.41
N LEU A 11 -0.72 -11.38 -12.52
CA LEU A 11 0.49 -10.54 -12.54
C LEU A 11 0.34 -9.33 -11.60
N PHE A 12 -0.77 -8.58 -11.73
CA PHE A 12 -1.02 -7.43 -10.87
C PHE A 12 -1.26 -7.82 -9.41
N ALA A 13 -1.89 -8.96 -9.14
CA ALA A 13 -2.07 -9.45 -7.78
C ALA A 13 -0.72 -9.75 -7.10
N VAL A 14 0.22 -10.39 -7.80
CA VAL A 14 1.57 -10.65 -7.28
C VAL A 14 2.30 -9.34 -6.98
N ILE A 15 2.24 -8.36 -7.89
CA ILE A 15 2.85 -7.03 -7.68
C ILE A 15 2.19 -6.31 -6.49
N ALA A 16 0.85 -6.37 -6.38
CA ALA A 16 0.12 -5.77 -5.28
C ALA A 16 0.50 -6.38 -3.93
N ILE A 17 0.62 -7.72 -3.86
CA ILE A 17 1.06 -8.42 -2.65
C ILE A 17 2.49 -8.00 -2.29
N ALA A 18 3.40 -7.93 -3.26
CA ALA A 18 4.75 -7.44 -3.02
C ALA A 18 4.75 -6.02 -2.46
N PHE A 19 3.92 -5.12 -3.01
CA PHE A 19 3.79 -3.73 -2.53
C PHE A 19 3.06 -3.61 -1.19
N ALA A 20 2.24 -4.60 -0.80
CA ALA A 20 1.62 -4.63 0.52
C ALA A 20 2.60 -5.08 1.61
N ILE A 21 3.49 -6.02 1.28
CA ILE A 21 4.56 -6.49 2.18
C ILE A 21 5.60 -5.38 2.35
N LEU A 22 6.08 -4.83 1.23
CA LEU A 22 6.97 -3.68 1.22
C LEU A 22 6.23 -2.44 1.78
N PRO A 23 6.89 -1.54 2.51
CA PRO A 23 6.28 -0.31 3.00
C PRO A 23 6.15 0.73 1.85
N MET A 24 5.58 0.32 0.71
CA MET A 24 5.32 1.20 -0.45
C MET A 24 4.12 2.13 -0.22
N GLY A 25 3.53 2.11 0.98
CA GLY A 25 2.37 2.91 1.35
C GLY A 25 1.18 2.68 0.42
N THR A 26 0.58 3.77 -0.03
CA THR A 26 -0.62 3.76 -0.87
C THR A 26 -0.35 3.42 -2.35
N ILE A 27 0.91 3.34 -2.79
CA ILE A 27 1.26 2.98 -4.17
C ILE A 27 0.74 1.59 -4.54
N GLY A 28 0.64 0.68 -3.55
CA GLY A 28 0.04 -0.65 -3.69
C GLY A 28 -1.42 -0.65 -4.14
N LEU A 29 -2.18 0.44 -3.95
CA LEU A 29 -3.58 0.53 -4.35
C LEU A 29 -3.75 0.41 -5.87
N ILE A 30 -2.81 0.93 -6.66
CA ILE A 30 -2.90 0.90 -8.13
C ILE A 30 -2.86 -0.54 -8.66
N PRO A 31 -1.82 -1.35 -8.38
CA PRO A 31 -1.80 -2.74 -8.82
C PRO A 31 -2.91 -3.58 -8.17
N ALA A 32 -3.29 -3.32 -6.91
CA ALA A 32 -4.39 -4.03 -6.25
C ALA A 32 -5.75 -3.75 -6.94
N GLY A 33 -6.02 -2.49 -7.29
CA GLY A 33 -7.21 -2.07 -8.01
C GLY A 33 -7.28 -2.66 -9.42
N LEU A 34 -6.16 -2.68 -10.14
CA LEU A 34 -6.07 -3.33 -11.47
C LEU A 34 -6.29 -4.84 -11.38
N ALA A 35 -5.71 -5.51 -10.39
CA ALA A 35 -5.95 -6.94 -10.15
C ALA A 35 -7.44 -7.23 -9.90
N LEU A 36 -8.10 -6.40 -9.10
CA LEU A 36 -9.54 -6.48 -8.83
C LEU A 36 -10.35 -6.31 -10.13
N LEU A 37 -10.07 -5.25 -10.89
CA LEU A 37 -10.74 -4.93 -12.16
C LEU A 37 -10.65 -6.10 -13.15
N PHE A 38 -9.44 -6.61 -13.39
CA PHE A 38 -9.24 -7.73 -14.32
C PHE A 38 -9.86 -9.03 -13.80
N SER A 39 -9.87 -9.25 -12.49
CA SER A 39 -10.53 -10.41 -11.87
C SER A 39 -12.05 -10.36 -12.03
N VAL A 40 -12.68 -9.18 -11.88
CA VAL A 40 -14.12 -8.99 -12.12
C VAL A 40 -14.44 -9.26 -13.59
N LEU A 41 -13.67 -8.66 -14.51
CA LEU A 41 -13.86 -8.87 -15.95
C LEU A 41 -13.68 -10.35 -16.33
N ALA A 42 -12.70 -11.04 -15.74
CA ALA A 42 -12.51 -12.47 -15.94
C ALA A 42 -13.68 -13.29 -15.39
N PHE A 43 -14.26 -12.91 -14.24
CA PHE A 43 -15.39 -13.59 -13.62
C PHE A 43 -16.67 -13.45 -14.46
N VAL A 44 -16.99 -12.24 -14.93
CA VAL A 44 -18.16 -11.98 -15.79
C VAL A 44 -18.06 -12.76 -17.11
N LYS A 45 -16.84 -12.88 -17.67
CA LYS A 45 -16.59 -13.57 -18.95
C LYS A 45 -16.43 -15.10 -18.81
N SER A 46 -16.58 -15.66 -17.61
CA SER A 46 -16.44 -17.09 -17.36
C SER A 46 -17.78 -17.82 -17.31
N SER A 47 -17.85 -18.98 -17.94
CA SER A 47 -18.97 -19.92 -17.78
C SER A 47 -19.07 -20.40 -16.32
N PRO A 48 -20.25 -20.86 -15.85
CA PRO A 48 -20.47 -21.23 -14.45
C PRO A 48 -19.41 -22.19 -13.88
N GLU A 49 -19.02 -23.19 -14.67
CA GLU A 49 -18.01 -24.20 -14.29
C GLU A 49 -16.57 -23.65 -14.18
N GLN A 50 -16.30 -22.50 -14.79
CA GLN A 50 -14.95 -21.94 -14.94
C GLN A 50 -14.72 -20.69 -14.08
N LYS A 51 -15.68 -20.34 -13.22
CA LYS A 51 -15.63 -19.16 -12.32
C LYS A 51 -14.76 -19.36 -11.08
N ASN A 52 -14.31 -20.57 -10.79
CA ASN A 52 -13.52 -20.88 -9.59
C ASN A 52 -12.20 -20.08 -9.52
N ILE A 53 -11.44 -20.02 -10.61
CA ILE A 53 -10.16 -19.30 -10.64
C ILE A 53 -10.36 -17.78 -10.50
N PRO A 54 -11.19 -17.10 -11.32
CA PRO A 54 -11.45 -15.67 -11.15
C PRO A 54 -12.01 -15.31 -9.77
N LYS A 55 -12.82 -16.19 -9.17
CA LYS A 55 -13.38 -15.98 -7.82
C LYS A 55 -12.30 -15.97 -6.75
N TRP A 56 -11.34 -16.91 -6.80
CA TRP A 56 -10.20 -16.90 -5.89
C TRP A 56 -9.33 -15.65 -6.05
N LEU A 57 -9.12 -15.23 -7.30
CA LEU A 57 -8.36 -14.03 -7.63
C LEU A 57 -9.03 -12.76 -7.10
N LEU A 58 -10.36 -12.67 -7.19
CA LEU A 58 -11.15 -11.59 -6.58
C LEU A 58 -10.96 -11.54 -5.07
N VAL A 59 -11.06 -12.70 -4.39
CA VAL A 59 -10.88 -12.76 -2.93
C VAL A 59 -9.46 -12.30 -2.55
N ALA A 60 -8.44 -12.80 -3.26
CA ALA A 60 -7.05 -12.42 -3.01
C ALA A 60 -6.81 -10.92 -3.23
N ALA A 61 -7.32 -10.35 -4.31
CA ALA A 61 -7.19 -8.93 -4.62
C ALA A 61 -7.92 -8.05 -3.58
N THR A 62 -9.14 -8.44 -3.18
CA THR A 62 -9.89 -7.72 -2.13
C THR A 62 -9.18 -7.77 -0.78
N LEU A 63 -8.66 -8.93 -0.37
CA LEU A 63 -7.89 -9.05 0.87
C LEU A 63 -6.62 -8.19 0.83
N THR A 64 -5.90 -8.20 -0.30
CA THR A 64 -4.71 -7.36 -0.49
C THR A 64 -5.06 -5.87 -0.37
N LEU A 65 -6.18 -5.45 -0.95
CA LEU A 65 -6.66 -4.08 -0.88
C LEU A 65 -7.01 -3.66 0.56
N ILE A 66 -7.68 -4.54 1.31
CA ILE A 66 -7.98 -4.33 2.74
C ILE A 66 -6.69 -4.15 3.54
N VAL A 67 -5.67 -4.97 3.31
CA VAL A 67 -4.37 -4.89 4.00
C VAL A 67 -3.69 -3.55 3.72
N ILE A 68 -3.65 -3.10 2.46
CA ILE A 68 -3.03 -1.83 2.08
C ILE A 68 -3.77 -0.66 2.73
N ILE A 69 -5.10 -0.68 2.72
CA ILE A 69 -5.93 0.37 3.34
C ILE A 69 -5.72 0.37 4.86
N ALA A 70 -5.79 -0.77 5.51
CA ALA A 70 -5.60 -0.88 6.96
C ALA A 70 -4.23 -0.34 7.38
N ARG A 71 -3.18 -0.66 6.62
CA ARG A 71 -1.83 -0.14 6.84
C ARG A 71 -1.75 1.37 6.60
N SER A 72 -2.51 1.92 5.65
CA SER A 72 -2.55 3.36 5.40
C SER A 72 -3.20 4.16 6.54
N PHE A 73 -4.02 3.53 7.38
CA PHE A 73 -4.61 4.16 8.56
C PHE A 73 -3.78 3.94 9.83
N ALA A 74 -2.76 3.07 9.79
CA ALA A 74 -1.84 2.92 10.90
C ALA A 74 -1.07 4.24 11.04
N THR A 75 -1.30 4.94 12.15
CA THR A 75 -0.61 6.18 12.45
C THR A 75 0.87 5.85 12.63
N ASP A 76 1.74 6.50 11.86
CA ASP A 76 3.16 6.49 12.15
C ASP A 76 3.33 7.10 13.54
N THR A 77 3.53 6.25 14.54
CA THR A 77 3.86 6.69 15.88
C THR A 77 5.27 7.24 15.78
N VAL A 78 5.37 8.55 15.57
CA VAL A 78 6.62 9.26 15.74
C VAL A 78 7.00 9.04 17.19
N ALA A 79 7.98 8.16 17.42
CA ALA A 79 8.55 7.99 18.75
C ALA A 79 9.02 9.37 19.18
N ASN A 80 8.45 9.88 20.27
CA ASN A 80 8.89 11.15 20.82
C ASN A 80 10.32 10.94 21.29
N ASP A 81 11.28 11.46 20.54
CA ASP A 81 12.69 11.37 20.87
C ASP A 81 13.02 12.54 21.80
N PRO A 82 13.13 12.31 23.12
CA PRO A 82 13.39 13.39 24.07
C PRO A 82 14.78 14.02 23.86
N GLU A 83 15.70 13.34 23.19
CA GLU A 83 17.02 13.86 22.86
C GLU A 83 16.94 14.81 21.66
N PHE A 84 16.12 14.48 20.66
CA PHE A 84 15.85 15.39 19.54
C PHE A 84 15.20 16.71 19.98
N GLU A 85 14.20 16.65 20.88
CA GLU A 85 13.56 17.86 21.40
C GLU A 85 14.50 18.72 22.25
N LYS A 86 15.42 18.09 23.02
CA LYS A 86 16.46 18.83 23.75
C LYS A 86 17.41 19.54 22.81
N THR A 87 17.96 18.84 21.83
CA THR A 87 18.87 19.40 20.83
C THR A 87 18.22 20.57 20.08
N LYS A 88 16.92 20.47 19.76
CA LYS A 88 16.16 21.54 19.11
C LYS A 88 16.03 22.79 19.98
N ILE A 89 15.89 22.64 21.30
CA ILE A 89 15.84 23.77 22.24
C ILE A 89 17.24 24.38 22.41
N GLU A 90 18.26 23.55 22.57
CA GLU A 90 19.65 23.99 22.73
C GLU A 90 20.13 24.74 21.49
N SER A 91 19.92 24.21 20.28
CA SER A 91 20.27 24.92 19.04
C SER A 91 19.54 26.25 18.90
N LYS A 92 18.27 26.36 19.33
CA LYS A 92 17.55 27.64 19.33
C LYS A 92 18.15 28.65 20.30
N GLN A 93 18.62 28.20 21.47
CA GLN A 93 19.28 29.09 22.43
C GLN A 93 20.66 29.51 21.93
N GLU A 94 21.39 28.60 21.30
CA GLU A 94 22.70 28.87 20.70
C GLU A 94 22.58 29.87 19.54
N ASP A 95 21.62 29.66 18.63
CA ASP A 95 21.32 30.60 17.54
C ASP A 95 20.99 32.01 18.04
N LEU A 96 20.19 32.11 19.12
CA LEU A 96 19.84 33.40 19.73
C LEU A 96 21.05 34.08 20.36
N LYS A 97 21.94 33.30 20.97
CA LYS A 97 23.15 33.82 21.60
C LYS A 97 24.15 34.32 20.55
N ASP A 98 24.32 33.57 19.47
CA ASP A 98 25.14 34.00 18.32
C ASP A 98 24.59 35.27 17.66
N LEU A 99 23.27 35.46 17.68
CA LEU A 99 22.59 36.70 17.23
C LEU A 99 22.82 37.89 18.17
N GLU A 100 22.89 37.67 19.48
CA GLU A 100 23.16 38.71 20.47
C GLU A 100 24.64 39.13 20.51
N ASP A 101 25.55 38.22 20.15
CA ASP A 101 26.99 38.46 20.08
C ASP A 101 27.46 39.11 18.75
N LEU A 102 26.54 39.33 17.77
CA LEU A 102 26.76 40.06 16.50
C LEU A 102 26.51 41.57 16.61
#